data_AF-A0A969GE46-F1
#
_entry.id   AF-A0A969GE46-F1
#
_cell.length_a   1.000
_cell.length_b   1.000
_cell.length_c   1.000
_cell.angle_alpha   90.00
_cell.angle_beta   90.00
_cell.angle_gamma   90.00
#
_symmetry.space_group_name_H-M   'P 1'
#
loop_
_entity.id
_entity.type
_entity.pdbx_description
1 polymer ?
#
loop_
_entity_poly.entity_id
_entity_poly.type
_entity_poly.pdbx_seq_one_letter_code
_entity_poly.pdbx_strand_id
1 'polypeptide(L)' 'MWKLLPIFFVLIISVFISCNDTDLLEDETISREDTYYEVADSVEILYSDSAVVRVRIKAPLLYNYIDAKVNTNNIHYT' A
#
# COMPACT_ATOMS: atom_id res chain seq x y z
N MET A 1 37.60 26.78 -26.82
CA MET A 1 36.50 25.80 -26.93
C MET A 1 36.74 24.49 -26.15
N TRP A 2 37.93 24.24 -25.59
CA TRP A 2 38.24 23.02 -24.80
C TRP A 2 37.64 23.00 -23.37
N LYS A 3 37.32 24.17 -22.79
CA LYS A 3 36.83 24.27 -21.40
C LYS A 3 35.39 23.75 -21.17
N LEU A 4 34.62 23.50 -22.24
CA LEU A 4 33.26 22.95 -22.15
C LEU A 4 33.23 21.41 -22.24
N LEU A 5 34.33 20.81 -22.70
CA LEU A 5 34.50 19.36 -22.79
C LEU A 5 34.33 18.62 -21.44
N PRO A 6 34.86 19.11 -20.29
CA PRO A 6 34.63 18.43 -19.01
C PRO A 6 33.17 18.54 -18.54
N ILE A 7 32.47 19.63 -18.88
CA ILE A 7 31.06 19.84 -18.49
C ILE A 7 30.16 18.85 -19.24
N PHE A 8 30.42 18.65 -20.53
CA PHE A 8 29.70 17.67 -21.33
C PHE A 8 29.94 16.23 -20.85
N PHE A 9 31.17 15.91 -20.44
CA PHE A 9 31.52 14.60 -19.89
C PHE A 9 30.80 14.30 -18.56
N VAL A 10 30.70 15.29 -17.67
CA VAL A 10 29.97 15.17 -16.40
C VAL A 10 28.47 14.97 -16.64
N LEU A 11 27.89 15.68 -17.62
CA LEU A 11 26.48 15.56 -17.98
C LEU A 11 26.13 14.17 -18.57
N ILE A 12 27.05 13.56 -19.30
CA ILE A 12 26.88 12.19 -19.81
C ILE A 12 26.90 11.18 -18.67
N ILE A 13 27.83 11.33 -17.71
CA ILE A 13 27.95 10.40 -16.58
C ILE A 13 26.72 10.45 -15.67
N SER A 14 26.08 11.62 -15.49
CA SER A 14 24.88 11.73 -14.65
C SER A 14 23.68 10.93 -15.15
N VAL A 15 23.60 10.64 -16.46
CA VAL A 15 22.51 9.82 -17.02
C VAL A 15 22.64 8.34 -16.60
N PHE A 16 23.86 7.85 -16.38
CA PHE A 16 24.10 6.45 -15.99
C PHE A 16 23.86 6.18 -14.49
N ILE A 17 23.85 7.22 -13.64
CA ILE A 17 23.63 7.06 -12.18
C ILE A 17 22.13 6.94 -11.85
N SER A 18 21.24 7.35 -12.74
CA SER A 18 19.79 7.32 -12.51
C SER A 18 19.15 5.94 -12.71
N CYS A 19 19.91 4.93 -13.16
CA CYS A 19 19.41 3.57 -13.39
C CYS A 19 20.12 2.61 -12.43
N ASN A 20 19.71 2.69 -11.17
CA ASN A 20 19.87 1.60 -10.23
C ASN A 20 18.46 1.25 -9.76
N ASP A 21 17.69 0.59 -10.63
CA ASP A 21 16.55 -0.21 -10.21
C ASP A 21 17.12 -1.44 -9.50
N THR A 22 17.68 -1.21 -8.31
CA THR A 22 17.57 -2.22 -7.29
C THR A 22 16.12 -2.24 -6.85
N ASP A 23 15.26 -2.79 -7.72
CA ASP A 23 14.23 -3.72 -7.30
C ASP A 23 14.99 -4.93 -6.68
N LEU A 24 15.72 -4.67 -5.59
CA LEU A 24 15.67 -5.57 -4.49
C LEU A 24 14.20 -5.47 -4.10
N LEU A 25 13.41 -6.31 -4.76
CA LEU A 25 12.34 -7.03 -4.12
C LEU A 25 12.91 -7.35 -2.75
N GLU A 26 12.65 -6.45 -1.79
CA GLU A 26 12.59 -6.83 -0.41
C GLU A 26 11.78 -8.10 -0.51
N ASP A 27 12.47 -9.20 -0.27
CA ASP A 27 11.87 -10.46 0.10
C ASP A 27 11.18 -10.11 1.42
N GLU A 28 10.10 -9.32 1.33
CA GLU A 28 8.99 -9.27 2.25
C GLU A 28 8.48 -10.70 2.12
N THR A 29 9.19 -11.60 2.79
CA THR A 29 8.60 -12.74 3.43
C THR A 29 7.48 -12.13 4.24
N ILE A 30 6.31 -11.93 3.60
CA ILE A 30 5.04 -11.65 4.26
C ILE A 30 4.82 -12.91 5.06
N SER A 31 5.48 -12.96 6.20
CA SER A 31 5.34 -14.03 7.14
C SER A 31 3.89 -13.93 7.58
N ARG A 32 3.30 -15.07 7.90
CA ARG A 32 1.91 -15.18 8.33
C ARG A 32 1.57 -14.27 9.54
N GLU A 33 2.61 -13.72 10.18
CA GLU A 33 2.55 -12.74 11.27
C GLU A 33 2.38 -11.26 10.83
N ASP A 34 2.55 -10.91 9.56
CA ASP A 34 2.30 -9.55 9.04
C ASP A 34 0.83 -9.30 8.63
N THR A 35 -0.05 -10.29 8.81
CA THR A 35 -1.48 -10.07 8.62
C THR A 35 -2.06 -9.37 9.85
N TYR A 36 -2.14 -8.04 9.80
CA TYR A 36 -2.85 -7.24 10.80
C TYR A 36 -4.36 -7.51 10.65
N TYR A 37 -4.91 -8.37 11.51
CA TYR A 37 -6.36 -8.55 11.60
C TYR A 37 -6.87 -8.22 13.00
N GLU A 38 -8.03 -7.58 13.08
CA GLU A 38 -8.72 -7.32 14.33
C GLU A 38 -9.70 -8.44 14.63
N VAL A 39 -9.81 -8.82 15.91
CA VAL A 39 -10.74 -9.85 16.37
C VAL A 39 -11.78 -9.21 17.28
N ALA A 40 -13.06 -9.48 17.03
CA ALA A 40 -14.14 -9.05 17.88
C ALA A 40 -15.05 -10.23 18.26
N ASP A 41 -15.33 -10.37 19.55
CA ASP A 41 -16.23 -11.37 20.09
C ASP A 41 -17.68 -10.88 20.15
N SER A 42 -18.64 -11.80 20.01
CA SER A 42 -20.08 -11.57 20.20
C SER A 42 -20.64 -10.36 19.42
N VAL A 43 -20.35 -10.30 18.13
CA VAL A 43 -20.71 -9.16 17.27
C VAL A 43 -22.15 -9.20 16.77
N GLU A 44 -22.73 -8.02 16.57
CA GLU A 44 -23.97 -7.81 15.83
C GLU A 44 -23.72 -6.77 14.71
N ILE A 45 -23.94 -7.16 13.45
CA ILE A 45 -23.79 -6.29 12.28
C ILE A 45 -25.17 -6.01 11.67
N LEU A 46 -25.49 -4.73 11.50
CA LEU A 46 -26.76 -4.27 10.93
C LEU A 46 -26.50 -3.65 9.55
N TYR A 47 -27.08 -4.24 8.50
CA TYR A 47 -27.12 -3.62 7.18
C TYR A 47 -28.47 -2.94 7.00
N SER A 48 -28.43 -1.62 6.86
CA SER A 48 -29.60 -0.79 6.60
C SER A 48 -29.49 -0.07 5.26
N ASP A 49 -30.61 0.07 4.58
CA ASP A 49 -30.76 0.98 3.44
C ASP A 49 -32.01 1.83 3.68
N SER A 50 -31.91 3.12 3.38
CA SER A 50 -32.98 4.11 3.59
C SER A 50 -33.49 4.14 5.04
N ALA A 51 -32.57 4.02 6.01
CA ALA A 51 -32.83 3.93 7.46
C ALA A 51 -33.69 2.73 7.91
N VAL A 52 -33.92 1.75 7.03
CA VAL A 52 -34.59 0.48 7.36
C VAL A 52 -33.56 -0.62 7.44
N VAL A 53 -33.51 -1.34 8.57
CA VAL A 53 -32.64 -2.52 8.73
C VAL A 53 -33.14 -3.63 7.82
N ARG A 54 -32.31 -4.04 6.87
CA ARG A 54 -32.61 -5.13 5.93
C ARG A 54 -32.01 -6.46 6.40
N VAL A 55 -30.82 -6.43 6.99
CA VAL A 55 -30.12 -7.64 7.46
C VAL A 55 -29.51 -7.39 8.84
N ARG A 56 -29.63 -8.40 9.71
CA ARG A 56 -28.97 -8.46 11.02
C ARG A 56 -28.16 -9.76 11.07
N ILE A 57 -26.85 -9.64 11.25
CA ILE A 57 -25.93 -10.76 11.42
C ILE A 57 -25.49 -10.80 12.87
N LYS A 58 -25.62 -11.96 13.53
CA LYS A 58 -25.07 -12.22 14.87
C LYS A 58 -24.04 -13.32 14.75
N ALA A 59 -22.84 -13.09 15.27
CA ALA A 59 -21.77 -14.07 15.24
C ALA A 59 -20.97 -14.06 16.54
N PRO A 60 -20.46 -15.23 16.97
CA PRO A 60 -19.62 -15.29 18.17
C PRO A 60 -18.25 -14.65 17.95
N LEU A 61 -17.75 -14.59 16.72
CA LEU A 61 -16.41 -14.11 16.40
C LEU A 61 -16.36 -13.44 15.03
N LEU A 62 -15.63 -12.34 14.92
CA LEU A 62 -15.35 -11.61 13.69
C LEU A 62 -13.84 -11.46 13.51
N TYR A 63 -13.35 -11.76 12.32
CA TYR A 63 -11.98 -11.47 11.88
C TYR A 63 -12.03 -10.37 10.82
N ASN A 64 -11.45 -9.21 11.11
CA ASN A 64 -11.35 -8.09 10.19
C ASN A 64 -9.92 -8.01 9.65
N TYR A 65 -9.70 -8.42 8.41
CA TYR A 65 -8.37 -8.38 7.79
C TYR A 65 -8.10 -6.98 7.23
N ILE A 66 -7.14 -6.26 7.82
CA ILE A 66 -6.74 -4.92 7.36
C ILE A 66 -5.54 -5.09 6.43
N ASP A 67 -5.66 -4.58 5.21
CA ASP A 67 -4.56 -4.63 4.25
C ASP A 67 -3.48 -3.62 4.65
N ALA A 68 -2.27 -4.11 4.92
CA ALA A 68 -1.16 -3.29 5.41
C ALA A 68 -0.44 -2.56 4.27
N LYS A 69 -1.14 -1.76 3.46
CA LYS A 69 -0.52 -0.75 2.57
C LYS A 69 -1.56 0.22 1.97
N VAL A 70 -2.09 1.15 2.78
CA VAL A 70 -2.72 2.34 2.20
C VAL A 70 -1.61 3.30 1.77
N ASN A 71 -1.22 3.22 0.50
CA ASN A 71 -0.37 4.21 -0.15
C ASN A 71 -1.22 5.45 -0.46
N THR A 72 -1.21 6.45 0.41
CA THR A 72 -2.08 7.65 0.43
C THR A 72 -1.88 8.62 -0.77
N ASN A 73 -1.24 8.18 -1.85
CA ASN A 73 -0.88 9.02 -2.99
C ASN A 73 -1.85 8.94 -4.18
N ASN A 74 -2.89 8.08 -4.14
CA ASN A 74 -3.75 7.82 -5.31
C ASN A 74 -5.26 7.89 -5.03
N ILE A 75 -5.71 8.71 -4.08
CA ILE A 75 -7.15 9.01 -3.91
C ILE A 75 -7.45 10.39 -4.53
N HIS A 76 -7.53 10.40 -5.87
CA HIS A 76 -8.22 11.47 -6.58
C HIS A 76 -9.64 10.99 -6.85
N TYR A 77 -10.61 11.50 -6.09
CA TYR A 77 -12.02 11.35 -6.43
C TYR A 77 -12.31 12.27 -7.61
N THR A 78 -12.54 11.69 -8.78
CA THR A 78 -13.20 12.33 -9.93
C THR A 78 -14.31 11.42 -10.42
#